data_AF-A0A1I7UIT2-F1
#
_entry.id   AF-A0A1I7UIT2-F1
#
_cell.length_a   1.000
_cell.length_b   1.000
_cell.length_c   1.000
_cell.angle_alpha   90.00
_cell.angle_beta   90.00
_cell.angle_gamma   90.00
#
_symmetry.space_group_name_H-M   'P 1'
#
loop_
_entity.id
_entity.type
_entity.pdbx_description
1 polymer ?
#
loop_
_entity_poly.entity_id
_entity_poly.type
_entity_poly.pdbx_seq_one_letter_code
_entity_poly.pdbx_strand_id
1 'polypeptide(L)'
;MLPERSGPLVDLEHRIQNLVDGGQRDDVKLKMLQDIWSQIENHFTAASHEKVVEKLILSFLALFCNTSPQFISENNTQQLRKLMLEIILRLSNVEAIKVHGKDILKQMMRLIAVENEVNAVLAIKIVTDQGRTTGKMQYCGEVQAIMKTFETMIIELTAGGRTREMFITRDAKVPPPSSSDEQLITEYLKTCFYEHAVLLNGADGNPPVKYNMIPSAHQSIKVLVDIPYLVIFSISISKRQFKQKH
;
A
#
# COMPACT_ATOMS: atom_id res chain seq x y z
N MET A 1 44.44 15.23 -9.39
CA MET A 1 43.52 14.12 -9.05
C MET A 1 42.14 14.52 -9.52
N LEU A 2 41.62 13.88 -10.57
CA LEU A 2 40.21 14.00 -10.95
C LEU A 2 39.40 13.17 -9.95
N PRO A 3 38.24 13.64 -9.46
CA PRO A 3 37.39 12.81 -8.61
C PRO A 3 36.96 11.59 -9.44
N GLU A 4 37.17 10.38 -8.90
CA GLU A 4 36.61 9.17 -9.46
C GLU A 4 35.10 9.39 -9.61
N ARG A 5 34.61 9.43 -10.85
CA ARG A 5 33.16 9.41 -11.10
C ARG A 5 32.65 8.10 -10.49
N SER A 6 31.84 8.21 -9.45
CA SER A 6 31.09 7.09 -8.91
C SER A 6 30.36 6.40 -10.06
N GLY A 7 30.42 5.06 -10.10
CA GLY A 7 29.76 4.29 -11.14
C GLY A 7 28.24 4.50 -11.10
N PRO A 8 27.52 4.27 -12.23
CA PRO A 8 26.09 4.56 -12.34
C PRO A 8 25.22 3.86 -11.28
N LEU A 9 25.64 2.70 -10.77
CA LEU A 9 24.95 1.99 -9.68
C LEU A 9 25.16 2.66 -8.32
N VAL A 10 26.33 3.24 -8.06
CA VAL A 10 26.63 3.94 -6.80
C VAL A 10 25.80 5.22 -6.70
N ASP A 11 25.66 5.94 -7.81
CA ASP A 11 24.79 7.12 -7.88
C ASP A 11 23.33 6.75 -7.60
N LEU A 12 22.88 5.60 -8.10
CA LEU A 12 21.55 5.08 -7.85
C LEU A 12 21.34 4.70 -6.38
N GLU A 13 22.31 4.03 -5.75
CA GLU A 13 22.30 3.74 -4.32
C GLU A 13 22.19 5.03 -3.47
N HIS A 14 22.91 6.10 -3.87
CA HIS A 14 22.84 7.38 -3.17
C HIS A 14 21.46 8.05 -3.32
N ARG A 15 20.88 8.02 -4.52
CA ARG A 15 19.52 8.51 -4.75
C ARG A 15 18.48 7.74 -3.92
N ILE A 16 18.61 6.43 -3.82
CA ILE A 16 17.75 5.60 -2.97
C ILE A 16 17.88 6.01 -1.50
N GLN A 17 19.10 6.29 -1.03
CA GLN A 17 19.31 6.75 0.35
C GLN A 17 18.61 8.08 0.64
N ASN A 18 18.49 8.95 -0.37
CA ASN A 18 17.79 10.23 -0.23
C ASN A 18 16.27 10.08 -0.24
N LEU A 19 15.70 8.94 -0.69
CA LEU A 19 14.25 8.71 -0.67
C LEU A 19 13.67 8.73 0.76
N VAL A 20 14.43 8.23 1.74
CA VAL A 20 13.98 8.14 3.14
C VAL A 20 14.19 9.43 3.94
N ASP A 21 14.74 10.48 3.32
CA ASP A 21 14.96 11.77 3.98
C ASP A 21 13.63 12.40 4.43
N GLY A 22 13.50 12.63 5.74
CA GLY A 22 12.32 13.23 6.36
C GLY A 22 12.10 14.69 5.97
N GLY A 23 13.13 15.39 5.48
CA GLY A 23 13.03 16.78 5.04
C GLY A 23 12.43 16.95 3.63
N GLN A 24 12.30 15.87 2.85
CA GLN A 24 11.81 15.94 1.48
C GLN A 24 10.29 15.80 1.38
N ARG A 25 9.68 16.64 0.53
CA ARG A 25 8.26 16.58 0.19
C ARG A 25 7.93 15.31 -0.60
N ASP A 26 6.72 14.80 -0.42
CA ASP A 26 6.31 13.52 -1.02
C ASP A 26 6.17 13.56 -2.55
N ASP A 27 5.88 14.72 -3.14
CA ASP A 27 5.90 14.91 -4.60
C ASP A 27 7.31 14.73 -5.18
N VAL A 28 8.32 15.23 -4.47
CA VAL A 28 9.73 15.06 -4.84
C VAL A 28 10.15 13.60 -4.70
N LYS A 29 9.75 12.93 -3.61
CA LYS A 29 10.02 11.49 -3.40
C LYS A 29 9.34 10.63 -4.47
N LEU A 30 8.09 10.93 -4.82
CA LEU A 30 7.36 10.25 -5.89
C LEU A 30 8.09 10.37 -7.22
N LYS A 31 8.48 11.60 -7.60
CA LYS A 31 9.21 11.83 -8.85
C LYS A 31 10.56 11.12 -8.84
N MET A 32 11.29 11.20 -7.73
CA MET A 32 12.57 10.51 -7.57
C MET A 32 12.42 8.99 -7.70
N LEU A 33 11.38 8.40 -7.10
CA LEU A 33 11.12 6.97 -7.19
C LEU A 33 10.76 6.53 -8.61
N GLN A 34 9.94 7.30 -9.33
CA GLN A 34 9.63 7.04 -10.75
C GLN A 34 10.91 7.02 -11.58
N ASP A 35 11.79 8.01 -11.37
CA ASP A 35 13.04 8.12 -12.11
C ASP A 35 14.04 7.01 -11.72
N ILE A 36 14.07 6.58 -10.45
CA ILE A 36 14.86 5.41 -10.00
C ILE A 36 14.34 4.13 -10.67
N TRP A 37 13.02 3.91 -10.60
CA TRP A 37 12.40 2.69 -11.13
C TRP A 37 12.59 2.55 -12.64
N SER A 38 12.39 3.62 -13.41
CA SER A 38 12.60 3.60 -14.87
C SER A 38 14.01 3.19 -15.30
N GLN A 39 15.03 3.44 -14.46
CA GLN A 39 16.41 3.04 -14.73
C GLN A 39 16.67 1.55 -14.45
N ILE A 40 15.93 0.95 -13.51
CA ILE A 40 16.14 -0.44 -13.08
C ILE A 40 15.08 -1.43 -13.59
N GLU A 41 13.94 -0.97 -14.11
CA GLU A 41 12.79 -1.82 -14.47
C GLU A 41 13.14 -2.95 -15.44
N ASN A 42 14.17 -2.80 -16.27
CA ASN A 42 14.59 -3.84 -17.21
C ASN A 42 15.78 -4.69 -16.73
N HIS A 43 16.37 -4.36 -15.57
CA HIS A 43 17.62 -4.95 -15.08
C HIS A 43 17.55 -5.45 -13.63
N PHE A 44 16.39 -5.36 -12.97
CA PHE A 44 16.24 -5.68 -11.55
C PHE A 44 16.52 -7.16 -11.20
N THR A 45 16.57 -8.07 -12.18
CA THR A 45 16.96 -9.47 -12.00
C THR A 45 18.44 -9.73 -12.20
N ALA A 46 19.21 -8.75 -12.68
CA ALA A 46 20.64 -8.91 -12.93
C ALA A 46 21.41 -8.94 -11.60
N ALA A 47 22.40 -9.84 -11.49
CA ALA A 47 23.26 -9.96 -10.31
C ALA A 47 23.94 -8.62 -9.94
N SER A 48 24.25 -7.78 -10.94
CA SER A 48 24.83 -6.45 -10.74
C SER A 48 23.91 -5.45 -10.02
N HIS A 49 22.59 -5.71 -9.98
CA HIS A 49 21.58 -4.82 -9.42
C HIS A 49 21.02 -5.32 -8.08
N GLU A 50 21.42 -6.50 -7.59
CA GLU A 50 20.89 -7.10 -6.37
C GLU A 50 20.96 -6.14 -5.17
N LYS A 51 22.12 -5.50 -4.97
CA LYS A 51 22.34 -4.55 -3.87
C LYS A 51 21.47 -3.29 -3.98
N VAL A 52 21.23 -2.81 -5.20
CA VAL A 52 20.35 -1.66 -5.46
C VAL A 52 18.90 -2.04 -5.13
N VAL A 53 18.46 -3.21 -5.61
CA VAL A 53 17.11 -3.75 -5.35
C VAL A 53 16.89 -3.95 -3.86
N GLU A 54 17.88 -4.51 -3.17
CA GLU A 54 17.84 -4.69 -1.71
C GLU A 54 17.68 -3.36 -0.97
N LYS A 55 18.52 -2.36 -1.29
CA LYS A 55 18.42 -1.02 -0.69
C LYS A 55 17.08 -0.35 -0.95
N LEU A 56 16.50 -0.57 -2.13
CA LEU A 56 15.19 -0.03 -2.49
C LEU A 56 14.08 -0.61 -1.59
N ILE A 57 14.09 -1.94 -1.38
CA ILE A 57 13.14 -2.61 -0.48
C ILE A 57 13.26 -2.10 0.95
N LEU A 58 14.48 -1.97 1.47
CA LEU A 58 14.72 -1.45 2.82
C LEU A 58 14.20 -0.01 2.96
N SER A 59 14.37 0.81 1.93
CA SER A 59 13.86 2.18 1.88
C SER A 59 12.33 2.22 1.89
N PHE A 60 11.66 1.31 1.17
CA PHE A 60 10.20 1.21 1.20
C PHE A 60 9.67 0.80 2.56
N LEU A 61 10.30 -0.19 3.22
CA LEU A 61 9.90 -0.60 4.57
C LEU A 61 10.00 0.57 5.56
N ALA A 62 11.04 1.40 5.45
CA ALA A 62 11.16 2.62 6.24
C ALA A 62 10.11 3.68 5.87
N LEU A 63 9.87 3.93 4.58
CA LEU A 63 8.90 4.91 4.10
C LEU A 63 7.47 4.58 4.48
N PHE A 64 7.09 3.30 4.51
CA PHE A 64 5.76 2.90 4.98
C PHE A 64 5.52 3.27 6.45
N CYS A 65 6.57 3.30 7.27
CA CYS A 65 6.52 3.74 8.67
C CYS A 65 6.56 5.26 8.82
N ASN A 66 7.29 5.95 7.94
CA ASN A 66 7.48 7.40 8.00
C ASN A 66 6.36 8.20 7.33
N THR A 67 5.45 7.53 6.61
CA THR A 67 4.31 8.15 5.95
C THR A 67 3.00 7.49 6.40
N SER A 68 1.89 8.22 6.31
CA SER A 68 0.58 7.72 6.69
C SER A 68 -0.28 7.40 5.46
N PRO A 69 -1.23 6.45 5.56
CA PRO A 69 -2.21 6.21 4.51
C PRO A 69 -2.96 7.48 4.12
N GLN A 70 -3.24 7.63 2.83
CA GLN A 70 -4.00 8.75 2.28
C GLN A 70 -5.16 8.20 1.45
N PHE A 71 -6.28 8.92 1.43
CA PHE A 71 -7.53 8.44 0.84
C PHE A 71 -8.01 9.30 -0.33
N ILE A 72 -7.20 10.27 -0.75
CA ILE A 72 -7.42 11.04 -1.98
C ILE A 72 -6.49 10.48 -3.06
N SER A 73 -7.03 10.11 -4.21
CA SER A 73 -6.32 9.46 -5.32
C SER A 73 -5.19 10.33 -5.88
N GLU A 74 -5.43 11.64 -5.93
CA GLU A 74 -4.47 12.64 -6.41
C GLU A 74 -3.37 12.98 -5.39
N ASN A 75 -3.45 12.49 -4.16
CA ASN A 75 -2.46 12.79 -3.13
C ASN A 75 -1.10 12.14 -3.46
N ASN A 76 -0.02 12.91 -3.36
CA ASN A 76 1.33 12.44 -3.71
C ASN A 76 1.82 11.30 -2.80
N THR A 77 1.51 11.34 -1.50
CA THR A 77 1.83 10.25 -0.57
C THR A 77 1.07 8.98 -0.94
N GLN A 78 -0.20 9.09 -1.36
CA GLN A 78 -0.97 7.95 -1.86
C GLN A 78 -0.30 7.33 -3.11
N GLN A 79 0.03 8.16 -4.10
CA GLN A 79 0.67 7.70 -5.33
C GLN A 79 2.06 7.10 -5.07
N LEU A 80 2.83 7.69 -4.15
CA LEU A 80 4.11 7.15 -3.70
C LEU A 80 3.92 5.76 -3.09
N ARG A 81 3.00 5.61 -2.13
CA ARG A 81 2.74 4.32 -1.47
C ARG A 81 2.26 3.24 -2.44
N LYS A 82 1.38 3.61 -3.37
CA LYS A 82 0.93 2.74 -4.47
C LYS A 82 2.10 2.27 -5.33
N LEU A 83 2.97 3.19 -5.77
CA LEU A 83 4.14 2.86 -6.59
C LEU A 83 5.11 1.94 -5.86
N MET A 84 5.36 2.17 -4.56
CA MET A 84 6.19 1.28 -3.74
C MET A 84 5.62 -0.15 -3.72
N LEU A 85 4.31 -0.30 -3.54
CA LEU A 85 3.64 -1.61 -3.55
C LEU A 85 3.69 -2.28 -4.93
N GLU A 86 3.47 -1.54 -6.01
CA GLU A 86 3.57 -2.07 -7.38
C GLU A 86 4.98 -2.58 -7.69
N ILE A 87 6.01 -1.85 -7.24
CA ILE A 87 7.41 -2.27 -7.38
C ILE A 87 7.67 -3.52 -6.54
N ILE A 88 7.26 -3.56 -5.27
CA ILE A 88 7.42 -4.76 -4.42
C ILE A 88 6.76 -5.98 -5.08
N LEU A 89 5.55 -5.81 -5.62
CA LEU A 89 4.83 -6.88 -6.30
C LEU A 89 5.60 -7.41 -7.52
N ARG A 90 6.19 -6.53 -8.33
CA ARG A 90 7.05 -6.93 -9.47
C ARG A 90 8.32 -7.65 -9.02
N LEU A 91 8.86 -7.25 -7.88
CA LEU A 91 10.06 -7.86 -7.32
C LEU A 91 9.79 -9.19 -6.61
N SER A 92 8.53 -9.62 -6.47
CA SER A 92 8.13 -10.73 -5.57
C SER A 92 8.92 -12.04 -5.71
N ASN A 93 9.51 -12.31 -6.88
CA ASN A 93 10.28 -13.52 -7.16
C ASN A 93 11.78 -13.30 -7.34
N VAL A 94 12.28 -12.09 -7.07
CA VAL A 94 13.70 -11.74 -7.22
C VAL A 94 14.49 -12.27 -6.03
N GLU A 95 15.63 -12.91 -6.29
CA GLU A 95 16.45 -13.56 -5.25
C GLU A 95 16.90 -12.58 -4.17
N ALA A 96 17.34 -11.38 -4.58
CA ALA A 96 17.80 -10.32 -3.70
C ALA A 96 16.78 -9.90 -2.63
N ILE A 97 15.48 -10.10 -2.87
CA ILE A 97 14.44 -9.70 -1.90
C ILE A 97 14.00 -10.84 -0.98
N LYS A 98 14.35 -12.09 -1.28
CA LYS A 98 13.90 -13.27 -0.50
C LYS A 98 14.40 -13.24 0.93
N VAL A 99 15.58 -12.68 1.17
CA VAL A 99 16.15 -12.50 2.51
C VAL A 99 15.29 -11.59 3.39
N HIS A 100 14.56 -10.64 2.79
CA HIS A 100 13.65 -9.71 3.45
C HIS A 100 12.18 -10.18 3.42
N GLY A 101 11.90 -11.37 2.89
CA GLY A 101 10.53 -11.84 2.65
C GLY A 101 9.66 -11.86 3.91
N LYS A 102 10.23 -12.15 5.08
CA LYS A 102 9.50 -12.10 6.36
C LYS A 102 9.07 -10.69 6.74
N ASP A 103 9.96 -9.70 6.58
CA ASP A 103 9.68 -8.31 6.93
C ASP A 103 8.69 -7.69 5.94
N ILE A 104 8.80 -8.04 4.64
CA ILE A 104 7.82 -7.67 3.62
C ILE A 104 6.45 -8.24 3.99
N LEU A 105 6.35 -9.55 4.26
CA LEU A 105 5.08 -10.18 4.65
C LEU A 105 4.46 -9.52 5.88
N LYS A 106 5.26 -9.28 6.92
CA LYS A 106 4.82 -8.60 8.14
C LYS A 106 4.30 -7.20 7.86
N GLN A 107 5.01 -6.43 7.05
CA GLN A 107 4.60 -5.08 6.68
C GLN A 107 3.31 -5.10 5.85
N MET A 108 3.23 -5.94 4.82
CA MET A 108 2.02 -6.04 3.98
C MET A 108 0.80 -6.42 4.80
N MET A 109 0.95 -7.33 5.77
CA MET A 109 -0.15 -7.71 6.64
C MET A 109 -0.66 -6.53 7.49
N ARG A 110 0.24 -5.67 7.98
CA ARG A 110 -0.15 -4.43 8.67
C ARG A 110 -0.86 -3.47 7.73
N LEU A 111 -0.34 -3.30 6.52
CA LEU A 111 -0.89 -2.38 5.52
C LEU A 111 -2.34 -2.74 5.13
N ILE A 112 -2.66 -4.04 4.97
CA ILE A 112 -4.03 -4.50 4.67
C ILE A 112 -5.06 -3.93 5.66
N ALA A 113 -4.69 -3.74 6.93
CA ALA A 113 -5.61 -3.28 7.96
C ALA A 113 -5.80 -1.75 8.00
N VAL A 114 -4.87 -0.96 7.47
CA VAL A 114 -4.84 0.51 7.65
C VAL A 114 -4.87 1.30 6.34
N GLU A 115 -4.55 0.67 5.21
CA GLU A 115 -4.51 1.32 3.91
C GLU A 115 -5.90 1.60 3.32
N ASN A 116 -5.91 2.42 2.28
CA ASN A 116 -7.04 2.49 1.36
C ASN A 116 -7.16 1.21 0.51
N GLU A 117 -8.32 1.06 -0.15
CA GLU A 117 -8.65 -0.07 -1.02
C GLU A 117 -7.55 -0.39 -2.04
N VAL A 118 -7.03 0.60 -2.76
CA VAL A 118 -6.08 0.40 -3.86
C VAL A 118 -4.78 -0.22 -3.35
N ASN A 119 -4.24 0.33 -2.27
CA ASN A 119 -3.00 -0.16 -1.67
C ASN A 119 -3.20 -1.51 -0.96
N ALA A 120 -4.34 -1.71 -0.28
CA ALA A 120 -4.63 -2.98 0.38
C ALA A 120 -4.73 -4.14 -0.62
N VAL A 121 -5.37 -3.94 -1.78
CA VAL A 121 -5.45 -4.96 -2.84
C VAL A 121 -4.05 -5.35 -3.35
N LEU A 122 -3.13 -4.39 -3.49
CA LEU A 122 -1.74 -4.70 -3.84
C LEU A 122 -1.03 -5.48 -2.73
N ALA A 123 -1.19 -5.07 -1.47
CA ALA A 123 -0.62 -5.76 -0.32
C ALA A 123 -1.10 -7.22 -0.21
N ILE A 124 -2.39 -7.47 -0.47
CA ILE A 124 -2.99 -8.82 -0.53
C ILE A 124 -2.33 -9.70 -1.59
N LYS A 125 -2.09 -9.15 -2.79
CA LYS A 125 -1.39 -9.85 -3.87
C LYS A 125 0.05 -10.19 -3.49
N ILE A 126 0.77 -9.24 -2.91
CA ILE A 126 2.15 -9.45 -2.43
C ILE A 126 2.19 -10.57 -1.37
N VAL A 127 1.28 -10.56 -0.39
CA VAL A 127 1.18 -11.62 0.63
C VAL A 127 0.93 -12.99 -0.01
N THR A 128 0.05 -13.04 -1.00
CA THR A 128 -0.27 -14.27 -1.73
C THR A 128 0.93 -14.82 -2.50
N ASP A 129 1.65 -13.95 -3.24
CA ASP A 129 2.80 -14.35 -4.04
C ASP A 129 3.99 -14.78 -3.16
N GLN A 130 4.35 -13.95 -2.19
CA GLN A 130 5.44 -14.23 -1.24
C GLN A 130 5.15 -15.46 -0.37
N GLY A 131 3.91 -15.61 0.09
CA GLY A 131 3.50 -16.76 0.90
C GLY A 131 3.61 -18.08 0.13
N ARG A 132 3.36 -18.05 -1.19
CA ARG A 132 3.51 -19.23 -2.07
C ARG A 132 4.97 -19.58 -2.26
N THR A 133 5.82 -18.59 -2.58
CA THR A 133 7.24 -18.78 -2.87
C THR A 133 8.03 -19.24 -1.64
N THR A 134 7.75 -18.67 -0.47
CA THR A 134 8.45 -19.04 0.77
C THR A 134 7.92 -20.33 1.40
N GLY A 135 6.68 -20.74 1.08
CA GLY A 135 5.96 -21.83 1.73
C GLY A 135 5.69 -21.60 3.22
N LYS A 136 6.01 -20.40 3.72
CA LYS A 136 6.08 -20.06 5.15
C LYS A 136 5.26 -18.82 5.44
N MET A 137 3.95 -18.97 5.51
CA MET A 137 3.13 -18.07 6.32
C MET A 137 3.17 -18.64 7.74
N GLN A 138 3.97 -18.05 8.62
CA GLN A 138 3.93 -18.41 10.04
C GLN A 138 2.71 -17.72 10.65
N TYR A 139 1.93 -18.47 11.44
CA TYR A 139 0.90 -17.87 12.27
C TYR A 139 1.59 -16.87 13.22
N CYS A 140 1.29 -15.59 13.05
CA CYS A 140 1.86 -14.49 13.82
C CYS A 140 0.75 -13.52 14.24
N GLY A 141 1.07 -12.58 15.12
CA GLY A 141 0.08 -11.61 15.63
C GLY A 141 -0.60 -10.82 14.51
N GLU A 142 0.11 -10.54 13.42
CA GLU A 142 -0.42 -9.86 12.24
C GLU A 142 -1.52 -10.67 11.52
N VAL A 143 -1.40 -12.01 11.45
CA VAL A 143 -2.46 -12.87 10.88
C VAL A 143 -3.71 -12.80 11.74
N GLN A 144 -3.57 -12.87 13.07
CA GLN A 144 -4.71 -12.75 13.98
C GLN A 144 -5.39 -11.38 13.87
N ALA A 145 -4.60 -10.30 13.75
CA ALA A 145 -5.11 -8.95 13.57
C ALA A 145 -5.95 -8.84 12.28
N ILE A 146 -5.42 -9.34 11.15
CA ILE A 146 -6.15 -9.35 9.88
C ILE A 146 -7.45 -10.16 9.98
N MET A 147 -7.40 -11.36 10.57
CA MET A 147 -8.60 -12.19 10.72
C MET A 147 -9.69 -11.47 11.53
N LYS A 148 -9.30 -10.75 12.58
CA LYS A 148 -10.23 -9.93 13.38
C LYS A 148 -10.78 -8.75 12.57
N THR A 149 -9.95 -8.10 11.75
CA THR A 149 -10.42 -7.05 10.84
C THR A 149 -11.44 -7.62 9.87
N PHE A 150 -11.17 -8.78 9.25
CA PHE A 150 -12.08 -9.44 8.32
C PHE A 150 -13.41 -9.86 8.96
N GLU A 151 -13.36 -10.41 10.18
CA GLU A 151 -14.56 -10.69 10.98
C GLU A 151 -15.40 -9.43 11.17
N THR A 152 -14.76 -8.31 11.55
CA THR A 152 -15.43 -7.03 11.75
C THR A 152 -16.05 -6.51 10.45
N MET A 153 -15.35 -6.61 9.30
CA MET A 153 -15.90 -6.23 7.99
C MET A 153 -17.18 -7.00 7.66
N ILE A 154 -17.19 -8.32 7.88
CA ILE A 154 -18.35 -9.18 7.58
C ILE A 154 -19.53 -8.85 8.50
N ILE A 155 -19.27 -8.63 9.79
CA ILE A 155 -20.32 -8.24 10.75
C ILE A 155 -20.93 -6.90 10.35
N GLU A 156 -20.12 -5.89 10.04
CA GLU A 156 -20.62 -4.57 9.66
C GLU A 156 -21.36 -4.58 8.32
N LEU A 157 -20.96 -5.43 7.38
CA LEU A 157 -21.67 -5.66 6.13
C LEU A 157 -23.07 -6.23 6.35
N THR A 158 -23.18 -7.26 7.20
CA THR A 158 -24.39 -8.06 7.38
C THR A 158 -25.35 -7.48 8.43
N ALA A 159 -24.85 -7.08 9.59
CA ALA A 159 -25.64 -6.58 10.71
C ALA A 159 -25.79 -5.05 10.71
N GLY A 160 -24.84 -4.32 10.12
CA GLY A 160 -24.79 -2.85 10.16
C GLY A 160 -25.64 -2.13 9.11
N GLY A 161 -26.39 -2.84 8.27
CA GLY A 161 -27.18 -2.23 7.18
C GLY A 161 -26.34 -1.63 6.04
N ARG A 162 -25.01 -1.73 6.13
CA ARG A 162 -24.03 -1.20 5.17
C ARG A 162 -24.31 -1.64 3.74
N THR A 163 -24.78 -2.88 3.56
CA THR A 163 -25.09 -3.45 2.23
C THR A 163 -25.91 -2.53 1.33
N ARG A 164 -26.90 -1.77 1.85
CA ARG A 164 -27.70 -0.86 1.00
C ARG A 164 -26.92 0.38 0.57
N GLU A 165 -26.23 1.01 1.51
CA GLU A 165 -25.48 2.25 1.31
C GLU A 165 -24.31 2.09 0.32
N MET A 166 -23.74 0.89 0.21
CA MET A 166 -22.60 0.63 -0.68
C MET A 166 -22.95 0.70 -2.16
N PHE A 167 -24.22 0.50 -2.53
CA PHE A 167 -24.67 0.53 -3.93
C PHE A 167 -25.33 1.86 -4.31
N ILE A 168 -25.39 2.83 -3.40
CA ILE A 168 -25.94 4.16 -3.68
C ILE A 168 -24.89 4.99 -4.40
N THR A 169 -25.26 5.48 -5.59
CA THR A 169 -24.46 6.49 -6.30
C THR A 169 -24.59 7.83 -5.57
N ARG A 170 -23.46 8.44 -5.21
CA ARG A 170 -23.44 9.74 -4.52
C ARG A 170 -22.88 10.83 -5.42
N ASP A 171 -23.65 11.89 -5.58
CA ASP A 171 -23.18 13.10 -6.23
C ASP A 171 -22.32 13.94 -5.28
N ALA A 172 -21.30 14.59 -5.84
CA ALA A 172 -20.43 15.48 -5.08
C ALA A 172 -21.21 16.73 -4.67
N LYS A 173 -21.45 16.89 -3.37
CA LYS A 173 -22.16 18.05 -2.81
C LYS A 173 -21.22 19.21 -2.56
N VAL A 174 -21.70 20.43 -2.78
CA VAL A 174 -20.96 21.65 -2.42
C VAL A 174 -20.74 21.64 -0.89
N PRO A 175 -19.48 21.66 -0.42
CA PRO A 175 -19.19 21.64 1.00
C PRO A 175 -19.57 22.97 1.68
N PRO A 176 -19.89 22.97 3.00
CA PRO A 176 -20.04 24.20 3.75
C PRO A 176 -18.73 25.00 3.77
N PRO A 177 -18.74 26.32 3.52
CA PRO A 177 -17.52 27.13 3.50
C PRO A 177 -16.76 27.17 4.83
N SER A 178 -17.44 26.88 5.94
CA SER A 178 -16.85 26.87 7.29
C SER A 178 -16.11 25.58 7.65
N SER A 179 -16.23 24.54 6.83
CA SER A 179 -15.62 23.23 7.10
C SER A 179 -14.19 23.17 6.56
N SER A 180 -13.25 22.63 7.35
CA SER A 180 -11.91 22.36 6.82
C SER A 180 -11.91 21.12 5.92
N ASP A 181 -10.95 21.05 4.99
CA ASP A 181 -10.80 19.88 4.11
C ASP A 181 -10.59 18.59 4.90
N GLU A 182 -9.88 18.63 6.04
CA GLU A 182 -9.66 17.48 6.91
C GLU A 182 -10.97 16.96 7.55
N GLN A 183 -11.85 17.88 7.97
CA GLN A 183 -13.17 17.52 8.50
C GLN A 183 -14.05 16.91 7.41
N LEU A 184 -14.03 17.48 6.19
CA LEU A 184 -14.77 16.98 5.04
C LEU A 184 -14.30 15.58 4.66
N ILE A 185 -12.99 15.34 4.56
CA ILE A 185 -12.41 14.03 4.29
C ILE A 185 -12.86 13.02 5.35
N THR A 186 -12.77 13.38 6.64
CA THR A 186 -13.19 12.49 7.73
C THR A 186 -14.67 12.12 7.61
N GLU A 187 -15.53 13.07 7.24
CA GLU A 187 -16.96 12.82 7.07
C GLU A 187 -17.26 11.95 5.84
N TYR A 188 -16.64 12.26 4.70
CA TYR A 188 -16.80 11.47 3.48
C TYR A 188 -16.32 10.03 3.67
N LEU A 189 -15.22 9.79 4.42
CA LEU A 189 -14.73 8.45 4.71
C LEU A 189 -15.74 7.58 5.45
N LYS A 190 -16.59 8.13 6.32
CA LYS A 190 -17.58 7.33 7.09
C LYS A 190 -18.55 6.58 6.17
N THR A 191 -18.80 7.13 4.99
CA THR A 191 -19.71 6.54 4.01
C THR A 191 -19.02 6.15 2.71
N CYS A 192 -17.69 6.22 2.62
CA CYS A 192 -16.97 5.85 1.39
C CYS A 192 -16.85 4.33 1.27
N PHE A 193 -17.51 3.74 0.27
CA PHE A 193 -17.52 2.29 0.02
C PHE A 193 -16.94 1.90 -1.35
N TYR A 194 -16.77 2.89 -2.24
CA TYR A 194 -16.20 2.76 -3.58
C TYR A 194 -15.55 4.09 -3.96
N GLU A 195 -14.64 4.05 -4.93
CA GLU A 195 -13.99 5.26 -5.42
C GLU A 195 -14.99 6.21 -6.09
N HIS A 196 -15.09 7.45 -5.58
CA HIS A 196 -16.01 8.45 -6.12
C HIS A 196 -15.51 9.86 -5.93
N ALA A 197 -16.08 10.80 -6.69
CA ALA A 197 -15.68 12.18 -6.62
C ALA A 197 -16.29 12.90 -5.42
N VAL A 198 -15.50 13.73 -4.76
CA VAL A 198 -15.89 14.64 -3.68
C VAL A 198 -15.41 16.05 -3.97
N LEU A 199 -16.02 17.04 -3.31
CA LEU A 199 -15.60 18.45 -3.39
C LEU A 199 -14.98 18.85 -2.07
N LEU A 200 -13.81 19.48 -2.12
CA LEU A 200 -13.12 20.08 -0.98
C LEU A 200 -13.07 21.60 -1.15
N ASN A 201 -13.06 22.35 -0.06
CA ASN A 201 -13.07 23.81 -0.10
C ASN A 201 -11.77 24.38 -0.70
N GLY A 202 -10.65 23.67 -0.53
CA GLY A 202 -9.35 24.15 -0.99
C GLY A 202 -8.86 25.35 -0.18
N ALA A 203 -8.03 26.20 -0.80
CA ALA A 203 -7.49 27.39 -0.14
C ALA A 203 -8.51 28.54 -0.10
N ASP A 204 -8.49 29.32 0.99
CA ASP A 204 -9.43 30.41 1.26
C ASP A 204 -9.68 31.32 0.04
N GLY A 205 -10.94 31.40 -0.38
CA GLY A 205 -11.39 32.26 -1.48
C GLY A 205 -11.40 31.60 -2.87
N ASN A 206 -10.88 30.38 -3.01
CA ASN A 206 -10.99 29.61 -4.26
C ASN A 206 -12.29 28.80 -4.34
N PRO A 207 -12.79 28.51 -5.55
CA PRO A 207 -13.93 27.61 -5.71
C PRO A 207 -13.59 26.19 -5.24
N PRO A 208 -14.58 25.42 -4.76
CA PRO A 208 -14.37 24.04 -4.35
C PRO A 208 -13.71 23.20 -5.45
N VAL A 209 -12.72 22.40 -5.07
CA VAL A 209 -11.93 21.57 -5.97
C VAL A 209 -12.41 20.12 -5.88
N LYS A 210 -12.51 19.47 -7.05
CA LYS A 210 -12.95 18.08 -7.17
C LYS A 210 -11.77 17.12 -7.01
N TYR A 211 -11.94 16.12 -6.16
CA TYR A 211 -10.97 15.05 -5.92
C TYR A 211 -11.64 13.68 -5.99
N ASN A 212 -10.85 12.62 -6.22
CA ASN A 212 -11.34 11.25 -6.15
C ASN A 212 -10.98 10.63 -4.80
N MET A 213 -12.00 10.20 -4.09
CA MET A 213 -11.89 9.63 -2.76
C MET A 213 -11.92 8.11 -2.83
N ILE A 214 -10.95 7.47 -2.18
CA ILE A 214 -10.78 6.03 -2.14
C ILE A 214 -11.26 5.52 -0.77
N PRO A 215 -12.08 4.47 -0.72
CA PRO A 215 -12.54 3.90 0.55
C PRO A 215 -11.37 3.30 1.35
N SER A 216 -11.55 3.23 2.66
CA SER A 216 -10.66 2.40 3.49
C SER A 216 -10.78 0.94 3.09
N ALA A 217 -9.71 0.16 3.26
CA ALA A 217 -9.73 -1.28 2.97
C ALA A 217 -10.85 -1.99 3.74
N HIS A 218 -11.11 -1.55 4.97
CA HIS A 218 -12.16 -2.08 5.85
C HIS A 218 -13.60 -1.83 5.35
N GLN A 219 -13.79 -0.82 4.51
CA GLN A 219 -15.11 -0.49 3.93
C GLN A 219 -15.26 -0.99 2.48
N SER A 220 -14.20 -1.52 1.89
CA SER A 220 -14.14 -1.89 0.48
C SER A 220 -14.80 -3.23 0.18
N ILE A 221 -15.69 -3.25 -0.81
CA ILE A 221 -16.21 -4.50 -1.38
C ILE A 221 -15.09 -5.29 -2.08
N LYS A 222 -14.18 -4.59 -2.78
CA LYS A 222 -13.10 -5.25 -3.52
C LYS A 222 -12.19 -6.03 -2.58
N VAL A 223 -11.80 -5.42 -1.45
CA VAL A 223 -11.02 -6.10 -0.42
C VAL A 223 -11.81 -7.27 0.17
N LEU A 224 -13.11 -7.07 0.45
CA LEU A 224 -13.97 -8.13 0.99
C LEU A 224 -14.02 -9.38 0.09
N VAL A 225 -14.05 -9.21 -1.24
CA VAL A 225 -14.04 -10.33 -2.20
C VAL A 225 -12.74 -11.14 -2.14
N ASP A 226 -11.61 -10.52 -1.81
CA ASP A 226 -10.31 -11.18 -1.69
C ASP A 226 -10.11 -11.88 -0.33
N ILE A 227 -10.93 -11.56 0.70
CA ILE A 227 -10.83 -12.14 2.05
C ILE A 227 -10.94 -13.66 2.05
N PRO A 228 -11.97 -14.30 1.47
CA PRO A 228 -12.11 -15.76 1.52
C PRO A 228 -10.89 -16.47 0.95
N TYR A 229 -10.31 -15.92 -0.13
CA TYR A 229 -9.12 -16.47 -0.75
C TYR A 229 -7.91 -16.40 0.20
N LEU A 230 -7.69 -15.25 0.85
CA LEU A 230 -6.62 -15.09 1.84
C LEU A 230 -6.78 -16.04 3.03
N VAL A 231 -8.00 -16.23 3.53
CA VAL A 231 -8.28 -17.15 4.64
C VAL A 231 -7.96 -18.59 4.23
N ILE A 232 -8.46 -19.02 3.07
CA ILE A 232 -8.21 -20.37 2.53
C ILE A 232 -6.70 -20.58 2.31
N PHE A 233 -6.01 -19.57 1.77
CA PHE A 233 -4.57 -19.59 1.56
C PHE A 233 -3.81 -19.75 2.87
N SER A 234 -4.16 -18.97 3.89
CA SER A 234 -3.55 -19.02 5.23
C SER A 234 -3.73 -20.39 5.89
N ILE A 235 -4.93 -20.98 5.79
CA ILE A 235 -5.23 -22.33 6.30
C ILE A 235 -4.44 -23.39 5.52
N SER A 236 -4.38 -23.28 4.20
CA SER A 236 -3.71 -24.24 3.32
C SER A 236 -2.21 -24.30 3.59
N ILE A 237 -1.57 -23.15 3.78
CA ILE A 237 -0.15 -23.08 4.16
C ILE A 237 0.08 -23.68 5.55
N SER A 238 -0.77 -23.33 6.52
CA SER A 238 -0.67 -23.86 7.89
C SER A 238 -0.77 -25.39 7.92
N LYS A 239 -1.69 -25.98 7.15
CA LYS A 239 -1.82 -27.44 7.00
C LYS A 239 -0.58 -28.09 6.37
N ARG A 240 0.03 -27.47 5.36
CA ARG A 240 1.27 -27.99 4.73
C ARG A 240 2.43 -28.02 5.71
N GLN A 241 2.59 -26.99 6.53
CA GLN A 241 3.65 -26.95 7.55
C GLN A 241 3.46 -28.03 8.62
N PHE A 242 2.23 -28.27 9.06
CA PHE A 242 1.93 -29.34 10.01
C PHE A 242 2.32 -30.72 9.46
N LYS A 243 1.98 -31.00 8.20
CA LYS A 243 2.34 -32.26 7.50
C LYS A 243 3.83 -32.43 7.20
N GLN A 244 4.65 -31.39 7.26
CA GLN A 244 6.11 -31.49 7.06
C GLN A 244 6.86 -31.72 8.38
N LYS A 245 6.20 -31.48 9.52
CA LYS A 245 6.78 -31.67 10.86
C LYS A 245 6.48 -33.06 11.46
N HIS A 246 5.64 -33.84 10.80
CA HIS A 246 5.21 -35.19 11.16
C HIS A 246 5.28 -36.08 9.93
#